data_AF-A0A6L4WQ60-F1
#
_entry.id   AF-A0A6L4WQ60-F1
#
_cell.length_a   1.000
_cell.length_b   1.000
_cell.length_c   1.000
_cell.angle_alpha   90.00
_cell.angle_beta   90.00
_cell.angle_gamma   90.00
#
_symmetry.space_group_name_H-M   'P 1'
#
loop_
_entity.id
_entity.type
_entity.pdbx_description
1 polymer ?
#
loop_
_entity_poly.entity_id
_entity_poly.type
_entity_poly.pdbx_seq_one_letter_code
_entity_poly.pdbx_strand_id
1 'polypeptide(L)'
;MSQIKDKLKDVVTTVMIPEVETYLEELHQLLEENKQSEDDTLAMTEMESLLVELQNVLAVIEEDKTEDSEYERIYHYIMENLESKEH
;
A
#
# COMPACT_ATOMS: atom_id res chain seq x y z
N MET A 1 -2.67 17.09 13.39
CA MET A 1 -1.83 15.99 12.90
C MET A 1 -0.38 16.44 12.94
N SER A 2 0.59 15.56 13.20
CA SER A 2 2.01 15.93 13.05
C SER A 2 2.42 15.86 11.58
N GLN A 3 3.48 16.59 11.19
CA GLN A 3 3.93 16.65 9.79
C GLN A 3 4.27 15.27 9.23
N ILE A 4 4.76 14.33 10.04
CA ILE A 4 5.06 12.98 9.56
C ILE A 4 3.79 12.18 9.27
N LYS A 5 2.76 12.29 10.12
CA LYS A 5 1.45 11.65 9.90
C LYS A 5 0.79 12.15 8.62
N ASP A 6 0.90 13.45 8.34
CA ASP A 6 0.37 14.02 7.10
C ASP A 6 1.11 13.49 5.87
N LYS A 7 2.46 13.43 5.90
CA LYS A 7 3.26 12.87 4.81
C LYS A 7 3.00 11.38 4.57
N LEU A 8 2.91 10.60 5.66
CA LEU A 8 2.61 9.18 5.57
C LEU A 8 1.19 8.94 5.04
N LYS A 9 0.21 9.70 5.52
CA LYS A 9 -1.15 9.65 4.99
C LYS A 9 -1.18 10.01 3.50
N ASP A 10 -0.50 11.08 3.11
CA ASP A 10 -0.42 11.54 1.72
C ASP A 10 0.15 10.46 0.80
N VAL A 11 1.32 9.90 1.12
CA VAL A 11 1.95 8.87 0.26
C VAL A 11 1.11 7.59 0.18
N VAL A 12 0.52 7.15 1.30
CA VAL A 12 -0.32 5.95 1.32
C VAL A 12 -1.59 6.16 0.48
N THR A 13 -2.26 7.31 0.62
CA THR A 13 -3.52 7.59 -0.07
C THR A 13 -3.38 7.97 -1.54
N THR A 14 -2.30 8.65 -1.91
CA THR A 14 -2.15 9.22 -3.26
C THR A 14 -1.26 8.39 -4.19
N VAL A 15 -0.39 7.55 -3.62
CA VAL A 15 0.56 6.73 -4.39
C VAL A 15 0.26 5.25 -4.17
N MET A 16 0.43 4.76 -2.94
CA MET A 16 0.45 3.31 -2.69
C MET A 16 -0.90 2.62 -2.92
N ILE A 17 -1.98 3.15 -2.33
CA ILE A 17 -3.32 2.55 -2.49
C ILE A 17 -3.72 2.54 -3.98
N PRO A 18 -3.64 3.66 -4.73
CA PRO A 18 -3.95 3.67 -6.15
C PRO A 18 -3.12 2.69 -6.98
N GLU A 19 -1.82 2.54 -6.69
CA GLU A 19 -0.96 1.58 -7.39
C GLU A 19 -1.42 0.14 -7.15
N VAL A 20 -1.70 -0.22 -5.89
CA VAL A 20 -2.17 -1.56 -5.53
C VAL A 20 -3.55 -1.85 -6.13
N GLU A 21 -4.48 -0.89 -6.06
CA GLU A 21 -5.81 -1.01 -6.66
C GLU A 21 -5.75 -1.18 -8.18
N THR A 22 -4.87 -0.43 -8.86
CA THR A 22 -4.65 -0.56 -10.31
C THR A 22 -4.16 -1.95 -10.67
N TYR A 23 -3.17 -2.46 -9.93
CA TYR A 23 -2.62 -3.79 -10.21
C TYR A 23 -3.64 -4.91 -9.89
N LEU A 24 -4.44 -4.76 -8.84
CA LEU A 24 -5.55 -5.68 -8.55
C LEU A 24 -6.61 -5.66 -9.66
N GLU A 25 -6.92 -4.49 -10.24
CA GLU A 25 -7.84 -4.39 -11.37
C GLU A 25 -7.32 -5.16 -12.59
N GLU A 26 -6.02 -5.07 -12.90
CA GLU A 26 -5.37 -5.83 -13.97
C GLU A 26 -5.46 -7.35 -13.72
N LEU A 27 -5.18 -7.80 -12.49
CA LEU A 27 -5.28 -9.22 -12.11
C LEU A 27 -6.73 -9.73 -12.19
N HIS A 28 -7.70 -8.94 -11.76
CA HIS A 28 -9.12 -9.27 -11.90
C HIS A 28 -9.54 -9.37 -13.37
N GLN A 29 -9.02 -8.50 -14.25
CA GLN A 29 -9.30 -8.61 -15.68
C GLN A 29 -8.76 -9.93 -16.26
N LEU A 30 -7.56 -10.35 -15.86
CA LEU A 30 -7.03 -11.67 -16.27
C LEU A 30 -7.91 -12.82 -15.76
N LEU A 31 -8.46 -12.69 -14.56
CA LEU A 31 -9.41 -13.65 -13.98
C LEU A 31 -10.71 -13.73 -14.79
N GLU A 32 -11.31 -12.60 -15.12
CA GLU A 32 -12.53 -12.54 -15.94
C GLU A 32 -12.33 -13.16 -17.33
N GLU A 33 -11.15 -12.97 -17.92
CA GLU A 33 -10.78 -13.53 -19.21
C GLU A 33 -10.36 -15.01 -19.14
N ASN A 34 -10.31 -15.62 -17.95
CA ASN A 34 -9.76 -16.96 -17.67
C ASN A 34 -8.33 -17.13 -18.19
N LYS A 35 -7.52 -16.07 -18.07
CA LYS A 35 -6.13 -15.99 -18.51
C LYS A 35 -5.13 -15.95 -17.36
N GLN A 36 -5.58 -15.92 -16.11
CA GLN A 36 -4.67 -15.83 -14.97
C GLN A 36 -3.88 -17.13 -14.78
N SER A 37 -2.61 -16.99 -14.41
CA SER A 37 -1.74 -18.07 -13.95
C SER A 37 -1.91 -18.34 -12.45
N GLU A 38 -1.25 -19.40 -11.96
CA GLU A 38 -1.15 -19.65 -10.51
C GLU A 38 -0.41 -18.50 -9.80
N ASP A 39 0.62 -17.95 -10.45
CA ASP A 39 1.39 -16.81 -9.93
C ASP A 39 0.51 -15.55 -9.84
N ASP A 40 -0.34 -15.29 -10.84
CA ASP A 40 -1.28 -14.15 -10.81
C ASP A 40 -2.30 -14.30 -9.68
N THR A 41 -2.73 -15.54 -9.39
CA THR A 41 -3.65 -15.83 -8.29
C THR A 41 -2.99 -15.59 -6.93
N LEU A 42 -1.71 -15.96 -6.79
CA LEU A 42 -0.92 -15.68 -5.59
C LEU A 42 -0.73 -14.17 -5.44
N ALA A 43 -0.32 -13.47 -6.50
CA ALA A 43 -0.13 -12.03 -6.51
C ALA A 43 -1.41 -11.29 -6.09
N MET A 44 -2.59 -11.71 -6.57
CA MET A 44 -3.87 -11.11 -6.18
C MET A 44 -4.09 -11.20 -4.67
N THR A 45 -3.84 -12.37 -4.07
CA THR A 45 -3.98 -12.58 -2.62
C THR A 45 -3.00 -11.71 -1.82
N GLU A 46 -1.76 -11.60 -2.29
CA GLU A 46 -0.74 -10.76 -1.65
C GLU A 46 -1.08 -9.27 -1.74
N MET A 47 -1.60 -8.81 -2.87
CA MET A 47 -1.98 -7.41 -3.09
C MET A 47 -3.23 -7.03 -2.31
N GLU A 48 -4.22 -7.92 -2.19
CA GLU A 48 -5.38 -7.72 -1.31
C GLU A 48 -4.94 -7.59 0.16
N SER A 49 -4.00 -8.45 0.61
CA SER A 49 -3.44 -8.36 1.95
C SER A 49 -2.71 -7.03 2.17
N LEU A 50 -1.91 -6.59 1.20
CA LEU A 50 -1.21 -5.30 1.26
C LEU A 50 -2.19 -4.13 1.33
N LEU A 51 -3.28 -4.14 0.54
CA LEU A 51 -4.29 -3.09 0.58
C LEU A 51 -4.92 -2.95 1.98
N VAL A 52 -5.22 -4.08 2.64
CA VAL A 52 -5.73 -4.08 4.02
C VAL A 52 -4.69 -3.50 4.99
N GLU A 53 -3.41 -3.83 4.84
CA GLU A 53 -2.34 -3.26 5.66
C GLU A 53 -2.23 -1.74 5.49
N LEU A 54 -2.32 -1.24 4.26
CA LEU A 54 -2.32 0.21 3.98
C LEU A 54 -3.52 0.91 4.62
N GLN A 55 -4.71 0.31 4.55
CA GLN A 55 -5.89 0.83 5.23
C GLN A 55 -5.73 0.84 6.76
N ASN A 56 -5.08 -0.18 7.33
CA ASN A 56 -4.78 -0.21 8.76
C ASN A 56 -3.79 0.89 9.17
N VAL A 57 -2.80 1.21 8.34
CA VAL A 57 -1.90 2.36 8.57
C VAL A 57 -2.70 3.66 8.67
N LEU A 58 -3.65 3.88 7.75
CA LEU A 58 -4.53 5.06 7.79
C LEU A 58 -5.38 5.10 9.06
N ALA A 59 -5.95 3.96 9.48
CA ALA A 59 -6.73 3.89 10.70
C ALA A 59 -5.90 4.23 11.95
N VAL A 60 -4.68 3.68 12.05
CA VAL A 60 -3.77 3.98 13.18
C VAL A 60 -3.40 5.46 13.23
N ILE A 61 -3.16 6.08 12.08
CA ILE A 61 -2.88 7.53 11.96
C ILE A 61 -4.09 8.35 12.43
N GLU A 62 -5.30 8.00 12.00
CA GLU A 62 -6.53 8.74 12.33
C GLU A 62 -6.90 8.61 13.80
N GLU A 63 -6.69 7.43 14.39
CA GLU A 63 -6.97 7.16 15.80
C GLU A 63 -5.84 7.60 16.74
N ASP A 64 -4.75 8.14 16.19
CA ASP A 64 -3.54 8.54 16.91
C ASP A 64 -3.01 7.46 17.88
N LYS A 65 -2.99 6.21 17.40
CA LYS A 65 -2.76 5.02 18.24
C LYS A 65 -1.29 4.66 18.46
N THR A 66 -0.35 5.40 17.88
CA THR A 66 1.10 5.15 18.04
C THR A 66 1.90 6.44 18.11
N GLU A 67 3.16 6.31 18.51
CA GLU A 67 4.12 7.42 18.66
C GLU A 67 4.66 7.91 17.31
N ASP A 68 5.03 9.19 17.25
CA ASP A 68 5.53 9.84 16.03
C ASP A 68 6.74 9.13 15.39
N SER A 69 7.61 8.52 16.20
CA SER A 69 8.77 7.75 15.74
C SER A 69 8.38 6.49 14.96
N GLU A 70 7.24 5.87 15.28
CA GLU A 70 6.77 4.71 14.52
C GLU A 70 6.24 5.12 13.15
N TYR A 71 5.55 6.26 13.05
CA TYR A 71 5.15 6.80 11.74
C TYR A 71 6.36 7.20 10.89
N GLU A 72 7.41 7.77 11.49
CA GLU A 72 8.66 8.09 10.79
C GLU A 72 9.34 6.83 10.23
N ARG A 73 9.40 5.77 11.03
CA ARG A 73 9.97 4.49 10.60
C ARG A 73 9.22 3.91 9.42
N ILE A 74 7.88 3.89 9.47
CA ILE A 74 7.04 3.37 8.39
C ILE A 74 7.22 4.23 7.13
N TYR A 75 7.19 5.54 7.26
CA TYR A 75 7.39 6.47 6.15
C TYR A 75 8.74 6.27 5.47
N HIS A 76 9.85 6.22 6.23
CA HIS A 76 11.17 6.00 5.65
C HIS A 76 11.27 4.64 4.94
N TYR A 77 10.71 3.58 5.53
CA TYR A 77 10.69 2.28 4.89
C TYR A 77 9.92 2.31 3.56
N ILE A 78 8.76 2.97 3.49
CA ILE A 78 8.00 3.15 2.25
C ILE A 78 8.82 3.90 1.21
N MET A 79 9.41 5.04 1.59
CA MET A 79 10.20 5.86 0.67
C MET A 79 11.43 5.11 0.14
N GLU A 80 12.16 4.38 0.97
CA GLU A 80 13.31 3.56 0.53
C GLU A 80 12.89 2.51 -0.51
N ASN A 81 11.72 1.89 -0.34
CA ASN A 81 11.20 0.90 -1.29
C ASN A 81 10.69 1.55 -2.58
N LEU A 82 10.07 2.74 -2.51
CA LEU A 82 9.62 3.48 -3.69
C LEU A 82 10.80 4.01 -4.52
N GLU A 83 11.81 4.60 -3.88
CA GLU A 83 13.03 5.07 -4.55
C GLU A 83 13.82 3.91 -5.18
N SER A 84 13.79 2.73 -4.57
CA SER A 84 14.41 1.52 -5.14
C SER A 84 13.67 0.98 -6.37
N LYS A 85 12.39 1.33 -6.59
CA LYS A 85 11.64 0.94 -7.80
C LYS A 85 11.95 1.82 -9.01
N GLU A 86 12.52 3.02 -8.83
CA GLU A 86 12.92 3.93 -9.92
C GLU A 86 14.30 3.59 -10.52
N HIS A 87 15.03 2.61 -9.98
CA HIS A 87 16.38 2.20 -10.41
C HIS A 87 16.40 0.80 -11.05
#